data_AF-A0A200Q2T2-F1
#
_entry.id   AF-A0A200Q2T2-F1
#
_cell.length_a   1.000
_cell.length_b   1.000
_cell.length_c   1.000
_cell.angle_alpha   90.00
_cell.angle_beta   90.00
_cell.angle_gamma   90.00
#
_symmetry.space_group_name_H-M   'P 1'
#
loop_
_entity.id
_entity.type
_entity.pdbx_description
1 polymer ?
#
loop_
_entity_poly.entity_id
_entity_poly.type
_entity_poly.pdbx_seq_one_letter_code
_entity_poly.pdbx_strand_id
1 'polypeptide(L)'
;MGSSTAAAYANLRTFPTRLQSVQSSASSSPPYLPLIRPFVSSVKTSLNSTVSLTSSKSRTCYYRSNWKVKSSMAEISSERKEHKKEIFETEEVLSVALAKYTADLSEKFVKERGAFTVVLSGGSLIKSLRKLVEAPYVASIDWAKWYVFWVDERVVPKDHPDSNYKLAYDGFLSKVPIPSGQVYAINDSLPAEGAADDYETCLKHLVNTNVLAVSTASGFPKFDLQLLGMGPDGHVASLFPGHPLVNEKERWVTFIKDSPKPPPERITFTFPVINSSAYIALVVVGAGKSEVVGKALGNEKSSNLLPVQMVSPEDEMIWFLDKEAASKL
;
A
#
# COMPACT_ATOMS: atom_id res chain seq x y z
N MET A 1 -11.84 29.03 57.10
CA MET A 1 -12.41 30.14 57.91
C MET A 1 -11.67 31.40 57.48
N GLY A 2 -12.29 32.51 57.05
CA GLY A 2 -13.69 32.80 56.71
C GLY A 2 -13.83 34.25 56.18
N SER A 3 -14.86 34.52 55.37
CA SER A 3 -15.44 35.83 54.95
C SER A 3 -14.52 37.03 54.63
N SER A 4 -14.51 37.63 53.43
CA SER A 4 -15.61 38.23 52.64
C SER A 4 -16.20 39.54 53.20
N THR A 5 -16.17 40.62 52.40
CA THR A 5 -17.17 41.72 52.38
C THR A 5 -17.07 42.48 51.03
N ALA A 6 -18.08 43.27 50.63
CA ALA A 6 -18.26 43.70 49.23
C ALA A 6 -18.82 45.14 49.03
N ALA A 7 -18.18 45.92 48.16
CA ALA A 7 -18.73 47.12 47.48
C ALA A 7 -17.81 47.50 46.29
N ALA A 8 -18.18 47.76 45.03
CA ALA A 8 -19.39 48.24 44.33
C ALA A 8 -19.14 49.61 43.68
N TYR A 9 -19.18 49.69 42.35
CA TYR A 9 -19.78 50.80 41.58
C TYR A 9 -20.08 50.33 40.14
N ALA A 10 -21.19 50.80 39.58
CA ALA A 10 -21.76 50.32 38.32
C ALA A 10 -21.59 51.33 37.17
N ASN A 11 -21.73 50.86 35.93
CA ASN A 11 -22.48 51.62 34.91
C ASN A 11 -23.04 50.73 33.79
N LEU A 12 -24.23 51.10 33.31
CA LEU A 12 -25.08 50.37 32.36
C LEU A 12 -25.11 51.08 30.99
N ARG A 13 -25.38 50.32 29.92
CA ARG A 13 -26.16 50.68 28.69
C ARG A 13 -26.10 49.49 27.69
N THR A 14 -27.08 48.58 27.67
CA THR A 14 -28.39 48.59 26.96
C THR A 14 -28.32 48.35 25.44
N PHE A 15 -28.87 47.22 25.00
CA PHE A 15 -29.25 46.88 23.61
C PHE A 15 -30.48 47.70 23.13
N PRO A 16 -30.88 47.59 21.85
CA PRO A 16 -31.99 46.68 21.56
C PRO A 16 -31.89 45.87 20.25
N THR A 17 -32.55 44.71 20.25
CA THR A 17 -32.81 43.82 19.10
C THR A 17 -34.09 44.23 18.36
N ARG A 18 -34.22 43.93 17.05
CA ARG A 18 -35.54 43.74 16.44
C ARG A 18 -35.53 42.71 15.31
N LEU A 19 -36.48 41.77 15.40
CA LEU A 19 -36.84 40.78 14.38
C LEU A 19 -37.82 41.36 13.36
N GLN A 20 -37.80 40.84 12.13
CA GLN A 20 -39.01 40.68 11.33
C GLN A 20 -38.88 39.49 10.37
N SER A 21 -39.99 38.75 10.21
CA SER A 21 -40.16 37.58 9.35
C SER A 21 -41.02 37.92 8.12
N VAL A 22 -41.03 37.07 7.10
CA VAL A 22 -42.19 36.65 6.25
C VAL A 22 -41.72 35.57 5.24
N GLN A 23 -42.65 34.81 4.67
CA GLN A 23 -42.47 33.48 4.09
C GLN A 23 -42.30 33.40 2.56
N SER A 24 -41.65 32.31 2.11
CA SER A 24 -41.91 31.48 0.90
C SER A 24 -42.30 32.10 -0.46
N SER A 25 -41.60 31.69 -1.53
CA SER A 25 -42.10 30.64 -2.46
C SER A 25 -41.18 30.38 -3.68
N ALA A 26 -41.43 29.26 -4.37
CA ALA A 26 -41.10 28.94 -5.77
C ALA A 26 -39.62 28.68 -6.19
N SER A 27 -39.27 27.40 -6.21
CA SER A 27 -38.64 26.66 -7.34
C SER A 27 -37.69 27.37 -8.32
N SER A 28 -36.42 26.96 -8.32
CA SER A 28 -35.60 26.88 -9.55
C SER A 28 -34.71 25.63 -9.52
N SER A 29 -34.86 24.76 -10.51
CA SER A 29 -34.06 23.54 -10.66
C SER A 29 -32.64 23.86 -11.14
N PRO A 30 -31.60 23.09 -10.74
CA PRO A 30 -30.27 23.23 -11.33
C PRO A 30 -30.28 22.76 -12.80
N PRO A 31 -29.44 23.35 -13.68
CA PRO A 31 -29.46 23.05 -15.10
C PRO A 31 -28.91 21.65 -15.42
N TYR A 32 -29.59 20.96 -16.33
CA TYR A 32 -29.14 19.68 -16.90
C TYR A 32 -27.84 19.85 -17.70
N LEU A 33 -26.84 19.03 -17.39
CA LEU A 33 -25.71 18.78 -18.29
C LEU A 33 -26.15 17.78 -19.39
N PRO A 34 -25.81 18.02 -20.67
CA PRO A 34 -26.24 17.13 -21.75
C PRO A 34 -25.44 15.83 -21.77
N LEU A 35 -26.15 14.71 -21.69
CA LEU A 35 -25.61 13.36 -21.90
C LEU A 35 -25.10 13.22 -23.35
N ILE A 36 -23.78 13.17 -23.52
CA ILE A 36 -23.17 12.77 -24.79
C ILE A 36 -23.41 11.27 -24.98
N ARG A 37 -24.34 10.92 -25.87
CA ARG A 37 -24.56 9.54 -26.30
C ARG A 37 -23.42 9.10 -27.25
N PRO A 38 -22.78 7.95 -27.04
CA PRO A 38 -21.93 7.36 -28.08
C PRO A 38 -22.79 6.94 -29.26
N PHE A 39 -22.44 7.43 -30.45
CA PHE A 39 -23.12 7.11 -31.71
C PHE A 39 -22.72 5.71 -32.17
N VAL A 40 -23.62 4.73 -32.05
CA VAL A 40 -23.37 3.35 -32.49
C VAL A 40 -23.56 3.24 -34.01
N SER A 41 -22.47 3.34 -34.77
CA SER A 41 -22.46 2.98 -36.19
C SER A 41 -22.33 1.46 -36.36
N SER A 42 -23.46 0.80 -36.62
CA SER A 42 -23.47 -0.64 -36.92
C SER A 42 -22.91 -0.90 -38.32
N VAL A 43 -21.67 -1.39 -38.41
CA VAL A 43 -21.13 -1.95 -39.66
C VAL A 43 -21.42 -3.45 -39.68
N LYS A 44 -22.40 -3.85 -40.51
CA LYS A 44 -22.61 -5.25 -40.87
C LYS A 44 -21.67 -5.64 -42.01
N THR A 45 -20.76 -6.56 -41.76
CA THR A 45 -20.14 -7.38 -42.82
C THR A 45 -20.38 -8.84 -42.51
N SER A 46 -21.41 -9.40 -43.15
CA SER A 46 -21.57 -10.84 -43.32
C SER A 46 -20.69 -11.28 -44.49
N LEU A 47 -19.97 -12.39 -44.34
CA LEU A 47 -19.80 -13.35 -45.43
C LEU A 47 -19.41 -14.73 -44.87
N ASN A 48 -20.06 -15.75 -45.40
CA ASN A 48 -19.90 -17.14 -45.02
C ASN A 48 -18.72 -17.79 -45.76
N SER A 49 -18.10 -18.80 -45.16
CA SER A 49 -17.61 -19.96 -45.91
C SER A 49 -17.63 -21.21 -45.04
N THR A 50 -18.33 -22.24 -45.50
CA THR A 50 -18.62 -23.46 -44.75
C THR A 50 -17.48 -24.49 -44.81
N VAL A 51 -17.36 -25.21 -43.68
CA VAL A 51 -16.61 -26.45 -43.44
C VAL A 51 -16.42 -27.39 -44.65
N SER A 52 -15.23 -27.99 -44.74
CA SER A 52 -15.04 -29.34 -45.29
C SER A 52 -14.11 -30.17 -44.40
N LEU A 53 -14.63 -31.25 -43.79
CA LEU A 53 -13.80 -32.23 -43.07
C LEU A 53 -13.14 -33.19 -44.06
N THR A 54 -11.85 -33.48 -43.85
CA THR A 54 -11.25 -34.78 -44.24
C THR A 54 -10.35 -35.27 -43.11
N SER A 55 -10.52 -36.54 -42.71
CA SER A 55 -9.72 -37.17 -41.67
C SER A 55 -8.60 -38.00 -42.29
N SER A 56 -7.42 -37.99 -41.68
CA SER A 56 -6.47 -39.11 -41.82
C SER A 56 -5.58 -39.21 -40.58
N LYS A 57 -5.23 -40.46 -40.23
CA LYS A 57 -4.66 -40.80 -38.91
C LYS A 57 -3.14 -40.59 -38.87
N SER A 58 -2.69 -40.11 -37.71
CA SER A 58 -1.43 -40.46 -37.02
C SER A 58 -0.40 -41.30 -37.76
N ARG A 59 0.83 -40.76 -37.89
CA ARG A 59 2.07 -41.52 -37.73
C ARG A 59 3.13 -40.67 -37.01
N THR A 60 3.51 -41.13 -35.82
CA THR A 60 4.65 -40.64 -35.05
C THR A 60 5.96 -40.90 -35.79
N CYS A 61 6.86 -39.92 -35.82
CA CYS A 61 8.26 -40.13 -36.19
C CYS A 61 9.14 -39.90 -34.96
N TYR A 62 9.74 -40.98 -34.44
CA TYR A 62 10.69 -40.92 -33.33
C TYR A 62 12.03 -40.37 -33.81
N TYR A 63 12.47 -39.23 -33.27
CA TYR A 63 13.90 -38.91 -33.25
C TYR A 63 14.49 -39.31 -31.90
N ARG A 64 15.39 -40.30 -31.92
CA ARG A 64 15.84 -41.03 -30.72
C ARG A 64 17.21 -40.52 -30.25
N SER A 65 17.25 -39.38 -29.56
CA SER A 65 18.45 -38.89 -28.89
C SER A 65 18.55 -39.46 -27.47
N ASN A 66 19.37 -40.50 -27.29
CA ASN A 66 19.68 -41.08 -25.98
C ASN A 66 20.52 -40.11 -25.13
N TRP A 67 19.87 -39.23 -24.36
CA TRP A 67 20.51 -38.53 -23.25
C TRP A 67 20.07 -39.15 -21.92
N LYS A 68 20.97 -39.93 -21.30
CA LYS A 68 20.79 -40.41 -19.93
C LYS A 68 20.90 -39.19 -19.00
N VAL A 69 19.76 -38.65 -18.58
CA VAL A 69 19.70 -37.68 -17.48
C VAL A 69 20.13 -38.41 -16.21
N LYS A 70 21.39 -38.21 -15.80
CA LYS A 70 21.78 -38.48 -14.41
C LYS A 70 21.05 -37.45 -13.56
N SER A 71 20.10 -37.91 -12.74
CA SER A 71 19.60 -37.10 -11.63
C SER A 71 20.74 -36.89 -10.65
N SER A 72 21.35 -35.71 -10.66
CA SER A 72 22.10 -35.19 -9.54
C SER A 72 21.23 -34.13 -8.88
N MET A 73 20.75 -34.40 -7.68
CA MET A 73 20.22 -33.38 -6.79
C MET A 73 21.37 -32.45 -6.43
N ALA A 74 21.56 -31.40 -7.21
CA ALA A 74 22.31 -30.24 -6.78
C ALA A 74 21.45 -29.54 -5.74
N GLU A 75 21.80 -29.69 -4.47
CA GLU A 75 21.26 -28.84 -3.41
C GLU A 75 21.60 -27.40 -3.78
N ILE A 76 20.59 -26.62 -4.15
CA ILE A 76 20.73 -25.16 -4.23
C ILE A 76 20.87 -24.70 -2.78
N SER A 77 22.11 -24.60 -2.31
CA SER A 77 22.43 -23.90 -1.08
C SER A 77 22.10 -22.42 -1.29
N SER A 78 20.87 -22.03 -0.96
CA SER A 78 20.50 -20.64 -0.86
C SER A 78 21.28 -20.02 0.31
N GLU A 79 22.42 -19.44 -0.02
CA GLU A 79 23.09 -18.48 0.84
C GLU A 79 22.04 -17.41 1.17
N ARG A 80 21.56 -17.37 2.42
CA ARG A 80 20.64 -16.32 2.84
C ARG A 80 21.41 -15.01 2.69
N LYS A 81 20.97 -14.11 1.81
CA LYS A 81 21.40 -12.71 1.86
C LYS A 81 21.20 -12.23 3.30
N GLU A 82 22.26 -11.70 3.90
CA GLU A 82 22.17 -11.18 5.26
C GLU A 82 21.19 -10.01 5.26
N HIS A 83 20.13 -10.10 6.07
CA HIS A 83 19.11 -9.05 6.14
C HIS A 83 19.71 -7.81 6.79
N LYS A 84 19.88 -6.73 6.03
CA LYS A 84 20.26 -5.43 6.59
C LYS A 84 19.20 -5.01 7.60
N LYS A 85 19.64 -4.72 8.82
CA LYS A 85 18.80 -4.37 9.96
C LYS A 85 19.44 -3.28 10.78
N GLU A 86 18.64 -2.34 11.24
CA GLU A 86 19.04 -1.24 12.10
C GLU A 86 18.19 -1.30 13.37
N ILE A 87 18.85 -1.41 14.53
CA ILE A 87 18.21 -1.54 15.83
C ILE A 87 18.40 -0.23 16.59
N PHE A 88 17.29 0.42 16.96
CA PHE A 88 17.25 1.71 17.63
C PHE A 88 16.83 1.54 19.09
N GLU A 89 17.41 2.35 19.99
CA GLU A 89 17.11 2.26 21.43
C GLU A 89 15.63 2.53 21.74
N THR A 90 14.95 3.38 20.94
CA THR A 90 13.52 3.69 21.09
C THR A 90 12.83 3.93 19.73
N GLU A 91 11.50 3.82 19.73
CA GLU A 91 10.61 4.16 18.61
C GLU A 91 10.77 5.63 18.13
N GLU A 92 11.16 6.55 19.01
CA GLU A 92 11.42 7.96 18.65
C GLU A 92 12.70 8.09 17.81
N VAL A 93 13.79 7.42 18.21
CA VAL A 93 15.05 7.43 17.44
C VAL A 93 14.86 6.71 16.11
N LEU A 94 14.13 5.58 16.09
CA LEU A 94 13.74 4.91 14.86
C LEU A 94 12.98 5.85 13.91
N SER A 95 12.02 6.61 14.43
CA SER A 95 11.20 7.53 13.62
C SER A 95 12.04 8.64 12.97
N VAL A 96 13.07 9.15 13.68
CA VAL A 96 14.01 10.13 13.13
C VAL A 96 14.85 9.53 12.00
N ALA A 97 15.36 8.31 12.18
CA ALA A 97 16.13 7.60 11.16
C ALA A 97 15.27 7.26 9.92
N LEU A 98 14.05 6.77 10.13
CA LEU A 98 13.09 6.45 9.08
C LEU A 98 12.69 7.68 8.25
N ALA A 99 12.47 8.83 8.90
CA ALA A 99 12.20 10.08 8.19
C ALA A 99 13.39 10.53 7.36
N LYS A 100 14.63 10.42 7.88
CA LYS A 100 15.84 10.71 7.10
C LYS A 100 15.94 9.79 5.88
N TYR A 101 15.83 8.47 6.07
CA TYR A 101 15.92 7.48 5.00
C TYR A 101 14.86 7.72 3.90
N THR A 102 13.62 8.02 4.31
CA THR A 102 12.53 8.31 3.36
C THR A 102 12.78 9.62 2.60
N ALA A 103 13.32 10.65 3.27
CA ALA A 103 13.67 11.92 2.63
C ALA A 103 14.84 11.77 1.65
N ASP A 104 15.89 11.02 2.01
CA ASP A 104 17.05 10.73 1.16
C ASP A 104 16.60 9.99 -0.12
N LEU A 105 15.72 8.98 0.01
CA LEU A 105 15.15 8.27 -1.14
C LEU A 105 14.23 9.17 -1.98
N SER A 106 13.42 10.02 -1.34
CA SER A 106 12.63 11.02 -2.07
C SER A 106 13.52 11.94 -2.90
N GLU A 107 14.62 12.48 -2.34
CA GLU A 107 15.55 13.33 -3.09
C GLU A 107 16.18 12.58 -4.27
N LYS A 108 16.65 11.34 -4.02
CA LYS A 108 17.24 10.47 -5.04
C LYS A 108 16.30 10.28 -6.23
N PHE A 109 15.09 9.77 -6.00
CA PHE A 109 14.17 9.42 -7.09
C PHE A 109 13.55 10.65 -7.76
N VAL A 110 13.33 11.74 -7.04
CA VAL A 110 12.96 13.04 -7.65
C VAL A 110 14.07 13.54 -8.59
N LYS A 111 15.35 13.39 -8.22
CA LYS A 111 16.48 13.76 -9.07
C LYS A 111 16.65 12.84 -10.29
N GLU A 112 16.42 11.53 -10.13
CA GLU A 112 16.59 10.54 -11.20
C GLU A 112 15.43 10.52 -12.20
N ARG A 113 14.19 10.71 -11.73
CA ARG A 113 12.95 10.46 -12.50
C ARG A 113 11.94 11.61 -12.46
N GLY A 114 12.13 12.62 -11.61
CA GLY A 114 11.18 13.72 -11.43
C GLY A 114 9.93 13.37 -10.64
N ALA A 115 9.89 12.19 -10.00
CA ALA A 115 8.77 11.67 -9.21
C ALA A 115 9.29 10.70 -8.13
N PHE A 116 8.56 10.58 -7.01
CA PHE A 116 8.81 9.60 -5.97
C PHE A 116 7.52 8.85 -5.63
N THR A 117 7.53 7.52 -5.78
CA THR A 117 6.37 6.64 -5.60
C THR A 117 6.53 5.84 -4.31
N VAL A 118 5.69 6.15 -3.32
CA VAL A 118 5.76 5.57 -1.98
C VAL A 118 4.50 4.76 -1.67
N VAL A 119 4.69 3.53 -1.20
CA VAL A 119 3.61 2.64 -0.77
C VAL A 119 3.58 2.58 0.75
N LEU A 120 2.41 2.77 1.34
CA LEU A 120 2.18 2.73 2.79
C LEU A 120 1.46 1.44 3.19
N SER A 121 1.84 0.89 4.35
CA SER A 121 1.01 -0.03 5.13
C SER A 121 0.38 0.71 6.32
N GLY A 122 -0.67 0.13 6.91
CA GLY A 122 -1.33 0.68 8.09
C GLY A 122 -0.63 0.37 9.41
N GLY A 123 -1.39 0.47 10.50
CA GLY A 123 -0.93 0.15 11.85
C GLY A 123 0.11 1.14 12.39
N SER A 124 1.00 0.65 13.26
CA SER A 124 1.95 1.50 14.01
C SER A 124 2.96 2.23 13.12
N LEU A 125 3.24 1.74 11.90
CA LEU A 125 4.13 2.37 10.93
C LEU A 125 3.78 3.86 10.71
N ILE A 126 2.49 4.18 10.56
CA ILE A 126 2.05 5.56 10.29
C ILE A 126 2.47 6.52 11.42
N LYS A 127 2.50 6.06 12.67
CA LYS A 127 2.98 6.86 13.81
C LYS A 127 4.47 7.21 13.65
N SER A 128 5.29 6.30 13.13
CA SER A 128 6.72 6.52 12.94
C SER A 128 7.04 7.48 11.79
N LEU A 129 6.09 7.76 10.90
CA LEU A 129 6.21 8.81 9.87
C LEU A 129 6.04 10.24 10.41
N ARG A 130 5.69 10.43 11.69
CA ARG A 130 5.50 11.76 12.30
C ARG A 130 6.69 12.71 12.10
N LYS A 131 7.92 12.17 12.00
CA LYS A 131 9.13 13.00 11.83
C LYS A 131 9.24 13.61 10.44
N LEU A 132 8.56 13.07 9.42
CA LEU A 132 8.48 13.69 8.10
C LEU A 132 7.63 14.98 8.08
N VAL A 133 6.72 15.16 9.06
CA VAL A 133 5.88 16.37 9.17
C VAL A 133 6.47 17.43 10.12
N GLU A 134 7.66 17.17 10.67
CA GLU A 134 8.45 18.09 11.47
C GLU A 134 9.54 18.76 10.62
N ALA A 135 10.17 19.83 11.13
CA ALA A 135 11.33 20.44 10.49
C ALA A 135 12.57 19.52 10.58
N PRO A 136 13.45 19.46 9.57
CA PRO A 136 13.40 20.24 8.32
C PRO A 136 12.46 19.67 7.25
N TYR A 137 12.11 18.38 7.34
CA TYR A 137 11.52 17.59 6.26
C TYR A 137 10.23 18.17 5.68
N VAL A 138 9.33 18.69 6.51
CA VAL A 138 8.07 19.30 6.06
C VAL A 138 8.29 20.46 5.07
N ALA A 139 9.42 21.17 5.19
CA ALA A 139 9.78 22.31 4.34
C ALA A 139 10.83 21.99 3.26
N SER A 140 11.60 20.90 3.41
CA SER A 140 12.69 20.55 2.48
C SER A 140 12.33 19.48 1.44
N ILE A 141 11.27 18.69 1.67
CA ILE A 141 10.81 17.66 0.72
C ILE A 141 9.93 18.29 -0.36
N ASP A 142 10.17 17.95 -1.63
CA ASP A 142 9.30 18.34 -2.75
C ASP A 142 8.05 17.44 -2.81
N TRP A 143 7.09 17.73 -1.92
CA TRP A 143 5.81 17.02 -1.80
C TRP A 143 4.99 17.00 -3.09
N ALA A 144 5.21 17.95 -4.01
CA ALA A 144 4.54 17.95 -5.30
C ALA A 144 4.98 16.79 -6.20
N LYS A 145 6.06 16.08 -5.85
CA LYS A 145 6.56 14.90 -6.57
C LYS A 145 6.17 13.57 -5.96
N TRP A 146 5.48 13.58 -4.82
CA TRP A 146 5.08 12.37 -4.11
C TRP A 146 3.81 11.77 -4.71
N TYR A 147 3.87 10.49 -5.05
CA TYR A 147 2.74 9.66 -5.46
C TYR A 147 2.56 8.58 -4.39
N VAL A 148 1.43 8.62 -3.68
CA VAL A 148 1.18 7.79 -2.49
C VAL A 148 0.19 6.68 -2.79
N PHE A 149 0.54 5.47 -2.37
CA PHE A 149 -0.22 4.23 -2.58
C PHE A 149 -0.37 3.47 -1.27
N TRP A 150 -1.26 2.48 -1.25
CA TRP A 150 -1.40 1.51 -0.15
C TRP A 150 -1.04 0.10 -0.62
N VAL A 151 -0.33 -0.64 0.25
CA VAL A 151 -0.03 -2.07 0.04
C VAL A 151 -1.22 -2.97 0.36
N ASP A 152 -2.04 -2.55 1.33
CA ASP A 152 -3.30 -3.18 1.71
C ASP A 152 -4.31 -2.14 2.21
N GLU A 153 -5.60 -2.44 2.07
CA GLU A 153 -6.68 -1.70 2.72
C GLU A 153 -7.84 -2.63 3.07
N ARG A 154 -8.60 -2.24 4.08
CA ARG A 154 -9.77 -2.93 4.61
C ARG A 154 -10.96 -2.45 3.80
N VAL A 155 -11.86 -3.35 3.41
CA VAL A 155 -13.05 -2.98 2.62
C VAL A 155 -14.09 -2.37 3.55
N VAL A 156 -13.84 -1.12 3.93
CA VAL A 156 -14.63 -0.27 4.83
C VAL A 156 -14.57 1.18 4.32
N PRO A 157 -15.52 2.06 4.70
CA PRO A 157 -15.47 3.49 4.34
C PRO A 157 -14.15 4.17 4.73
N LYS A 158 -13.70 5.14 3.93
CA LYS A 158 -12.46 5.92 4.15
C LYS A 158 -12.42 6.73 5.45
N ASP A 159 -13.54 6.93 6.13
CA ASP A 159 -13.64 7.57 7.45
C ASP A 159 -13.75 6.56 8.61
N HIS A 160 -13.84 5.26 8.31
CA HIS A 160 -13.94 4.19 9.29
C HIS A 160 -12.63 4.01 10.09
N PRO A 161 -12.68 3.75 11.41
CA PRO A 161 -11.48 3.60 12.25
C PRO A 161 -10.47 2.53 11.77
N ASP A 162 -10.94 1.48 11.09
CA ASP A 162 -10.08 0.41 10.54
C ASP A 162 -9.46 0.72 9.16
N SER A 163 -9.75 1.88 8.55
CA SER A 163 -9.17 2.25 7.26
C SER A 163 -7.70 2.69 7.42
N ASN A 164 -6.82 2.04 6.65
CA ASN A 164 -5.42 2.44 6.49
C ASN A 164 -5.29 3.82 5.81
N TYR A 165 -6.22 4.19 4.91
CA TYR A 165 -6.33 5.55 4.37
C TYR A 165 -6.62 6.57 5.47
N LYS A 166 -7.65 6.34 6.31
CA LYS A 166 -7.98 7.24 7.42
C LYS A 166 -6.79 7.47 8.34
N LEU A 167 -6.14 6.36 8.73
CA LEU A 167 -4.98 6.37 9.62
C LEU A 167 -3.83 7.18 9.03
N ALA A 168 -3.48 6.95 7.75
CA ALA A 168 -2.45 7.70 7.04
C ALA A 168 -2.83 9.18 6.85
N TYR A 169 -4.11 9.49 6.63
CA TYR A 169 -4.61 10.86 6.51
C TYR A 169 -4.45 11.65 7.81
N ASP A 170 -4.99 11.13 8.92
CA ASP A 170 -4.88 11.75 10.25
C ASP A 170 -3.43 11.80 10.75
N GLY A 171 -2.64 10.77 10.46
CA GLY A 171 -1.27 10.62 10.89
C GLY A 171 -0.27 11.50 10.13
N PHE A 172 -0.41 11.58 8.81
CA PHE A 172 0.62 12.09 7.90
C PHE A 172 0.07 12.99 6.79
N LEU A 173 -0.83 12.51 5.92
CA LEU A 173 -1.16 13.19 4.66
C LEU A 173 -1.84 14.56 4.87
N SER A 174 -2.64 14.73 5.91
CA SER A 174 -3.29 16.01 6.24
C SER A 174 -2.32 17.13 6.68
N LYS A 175 -1.02 16.81 6.84
CA LYS A 175 0.01 17.70 7.40
C LYS A 175 1.11 18.05 6.39
N VAL A 176 1.01 17.55 5.15
CA VAL A 176 1.99 17.77 4.07
C VAL A 176 1.28 18.18 2.78
N PRO A 177 1.85 19.09 1.97
CA PRO A 177 1.22 19.62 0.76
C PRO A 177 1.35 18.66 -0.45
N ILE A 178 0.98 17.38 -0.28
CA ILE A 178 0.91 16.41 -1.39
C ILE A 178 -0.38 16.70 -2.20
N PRO A 179 -0.30 16.86 -3.54
CA PRO A 179 -1.49 17.04 -4.38
C PRO A 179 -2.47 15.88 -4.24
N SER A 180 -3.76 16.16 -4.04
CA SER A 180 -4.79 15.11 -3.85
C SER A 180 -4.90 14.14 -5.03
N GLY A 181 -4.66 14.61 -6.26
CA GLY A 181 -4.59 13.79 -7.47
C GLY A 181 -3.39 12.83 -7.55
N GLN A 182 -2.49 12.86 -6.56
CA GLN A 182 -1.34 11.95 -6.44
C GLN A 182 -1.48 10.99 -5.25
N VAL A 183 -2.65 10.94 -4.60
CA VAL A 183 -2.95 10.03 -3.48
C VAL A 183 -3.93 8.96 -3.95
N TYR A 184 -3.41 7.78 -4.29
CA TYR A 184 -4.16 6.66 -4.87
C TYR A 184 -4.70 5.74 -3.78
N ALA A 185 -5.73 6.23 -3.10
CA ALA A 185 -6.47 5.45 -2.11
C ALA A 185 -7.35 4.38 -2.79
N ILE A 186 -7.51 3.23 -2.15
CA ILE A 186 -8.38 2.14 -2.61
C ILE A 186 -9.86 2.59 -2.57
N ASN A 187 -10.66 2.02 -3.47
CA ASN A 187 -12.06 2.40 -3.68
C ASN A 187 -12.98 1.70 -2.66
N ASP A 188 -13.46 2.47 -1.68
CA ASP A 188 -14.32 2.05 -0.58
C ASP A 188 -15.82 1.96 -0.95
N SER A 189 -16.17 2.32 -2.19
CA SER A 189 -17.53 2.19 -2.73
C SER A 189 -17.77 0.88 -3.49
N LEU A 190 -16.76 0.00 -3.57
CA LEU A 190 -16.81 -1.28 -4.28
C LEU A 190 -16.63 -2.47 -3.32
N PRO A 191 -17.21 -3.65 -3.62
CA PRO A 191 -16.89 -4.89 -2.90
C PRO A 191 -15.45 -5.31 -3.18
N ALA A 192 -14.93 -6.25 -2.39
CA ALA A 192 -13.51 -6.60 -2.41
C ALA A 192 -12.95 -6.96 -3.81
N GLU A 193 -13.69 -7.72 -4.61
CA GLU A 193 -13.32 -8.04 -6.00
C GLU A 193 -13.16 -6.77 -6.85
N GLY A 194 -14.19 -5.92 -6.84
CA GLY A 194 -14.24 -4.70 -7.66
C GLY A 194 -13.18 -3.68 -7.25
N ALA A 195 -12.92 -3.53 -5.95
CA ALA A 195 -11.89 -2.65 -5.45
C ALA A 195 -10.46 -3.13 -5.80
N ALA A 196 -10.22 -4.45 -5.83
CA ALA A 196 -8.95 -5.00 -6.31
C ALA A 196 -8.76 -4.78 -7.82
N ASP A 197 -9.79 -5.03 -8.63
CA ASP A 197 -9.75 -4.85 -10.08
C ASP A 197 -9.61 -3.38 -10.49
N ASP A 198 -10.30 -2.47 -9.79
CA ASP A 198 -10.21 -1.00 -9.97
C ASP A 198 -8.80 -0.50 -9.63
N TYR A 199 -8.25 -0.91 -8.50
CA TYR A 199 -6.90 -0.51 -8.08
C TYR A 199 -5.81 -1.08 -8.99
N GLU A 200 -5.92 -2.35 -9.43
CA GLU A 200 -5.01 -2.91 -10.45
C GLU A 200 -5.11 -2.17 -11.79
N THR A 201 -6.31 -1.79 -12.21
CA THR A 201 -6.54 -1.00 -13.42
C THR A 201 -5.90 0.39 -13.32
N CYS A 202 -6.02 1.03 -12.15
CA CYS A 202 -5.34 2.29 -11.86
C CYS A 202 -3.82 2.16 -11.95
N LEU A 203 -3.21 1.13 -11.34
CA LEU A 203 -1.76 0.91 -11.45
C LEU A 203 -1.31 0.67 -12.90
N LYS A 204 -2.06 -0.11 -13.68
CA LYS A 204 -1.78 -0.33 -15.11
C LYS A 204 -1.86 0.97 -15.91
N HIS A 205 -2.82 1.85 -15.61
CA HIS A 205 -2.90 3.17 -16.21
C HIS A 205 -1.67 4.03 -15.87
N LEU A 206 -1.24 4.04 -14.60
CA LEU A 206 -0.06 4.80 -14.16
C LEU A 206 1.26 4.29 -14.73
N VAL A 207 1.37 2.98 -15.00
CA VAL A 207 2.46 2.40 -15.79
C VAL A 207 2.41 2.94 -17.23
N ASN A 208 1.25 2.88 -17.89
CA ASN A 208 1.09 3.36 -19.27
C ASN A 208 1.32 4.87 -19.44
N THR A 209 1.14 5.67 -18.38
CA THR A 209 1.44 7.11 -18.36
C THR A 209 2.83 7.45 -17.80
N ASN A 210 3.68 6.44 -17.55
CA ASN A 210 5.05 6.55 -17.01
C ASN A 210 5.16 7.19 -15.61
N VAL A 211 4.06 7.21 -14.84
CA VAL A 211 4.07 7.61 -13.41
C VAL A 211 4.67 6.50 -12.55
N LEU A 212 4.37 5.24 -12.87
CA LEU A 212 5.01 4.06 -12.28
C LEU A 212 6.00 3.44 -13.27
N ALA A 213 7.16 3.01 -12.77
CA ALA A 213 8.09 2.20 -13.54
C ALA A 213 7.59 0.74 -13.64
N VAL A 214 8.16 -0.02 -14.56
CA VAL A 214 8.01 -1.48 -14.64
C VAL A 214 9.36 -2.11 -14.34
N SER A 215 9.39 -3.13 -13.50
CA SER A 215 10.59 -3.94 -13.29
C SER A 215 10.99 -4.64 -14.59
N THR A 216 12.25 -4.51 -14.98
CA THR A 216 12.85 -5.27 -16.08
C THR A 216 13.13 -6.73 -15.71
N ALA A 217 13.11 -7.07 -14.42
CA ALA A 217 13.36 -8.43 -13.92
C ALA A 217 12.07 -9.25 -13.77
N SER A 218 10.95 -8.62 -13.40
CA SER A 218 9.67 -9.30 -13.10
C SER A 218 8.53 -8.96 -14.05
N GLY A 219 8.55 -7.79 -14.70
CA GLY A 219 7.43 -7.27 -15.50
C GLY A 219 6.27 -6.66 -14.69
N PHE A 220 6.37 -6.58 -13.37
CA PHE A 220 5.39 -5.94 -12.48
C PHE A 220 5.72 -4.45 -12.24
N PRO A 221 4.76 -3.63 -11.75
CA PRO A 221 5.03 -2.24 -11.38
C PRO A 221 6.13 -2.15 -10.31
N LYS A 222 7.13 -1.32 -10.56
CA LYS A 222 8.25 -1.03 -9.65
C LYS A 222 7.99 0.29 -8.95
N PHE A 223 7.77 0.21 -7.63
CA PHE A 223 7.69 1.37 -6.74
C PHE A 223 9.06 1.76 -6.21
N ASP A 224 9.25 3.04 -5.93
CA ASP A 224 10.53 3.57 -5.46
C ASP A 224 10.79 3.16 -3.98
N LEU A 225 9.77 3.21 -3.13
CA LEU A 225 9.84 2.75 -1.73
C LEU A 225 8.51 2.13 -1.26
N GLN A 226 8.56 0.94 -0.65
CA GLN A 226 7.45 0.48 0.22
C GLN A 226 7.83 0.58 1.70
N LEU A 227 6.99 1.26 2.46
CA LEU A 227 7.01 1.35 3.90
C LEU A 227 6.03 0.31 4.42
N LEU A 228 6.53 -0.78 4.99
CA LEU A 228 5.73 -1.95 5.36
C LEU A 228 5.79 -2.25 6.86
N GLY A 229 4.63 -2.54 7.44
CA GLY A 229 4.52 -3.10 8.79
C GLY A 229 4.53 -4.63 8.77
N MET A 230 4.72 -5.23 9.94
CA MET A 230 4.62 -6.68 10.14
C MET A 230 3.56 -7.01 11.21
N GLY A 231 2.71 -8.00 10.95
CA GLY A 231 1.77 -8.55 11.92
C GLY A 231 2.45 -9.29 13.09
N PRO A 232 1.79 -9.45 14.26
CA PRO A 232 2.29 -10.26 15.39
C PRO A 232 2.28 -11.78 15.11
N ASP A 233 2.00 -12.16 13.88
CA ASP A 233 1.92 -13.49 13.26
C ASP A 233 2.85 -13.57 12.02
N GLY A 234 3.54 -12.49 11.66
CA GLY A 234 4.45 -12.44 10.51
C GLY A 234 3.78 -12.18 9.16
N HIS A 235 2.49 -11.79 9.13
CA HIS A 235 1.88 -11.27 7.90
C HIS A 235 2.49 -9.94 7.49
N VAL A 236 2.46 -9.65 6.19
CA VAL A 236 2.74 -8.35 5.58
C VAL A 236 1.57 -8.05 4.66
N ALA A 237 1.17 -6.77 4.55
CA ALA A 237 -0.05 -6.39 3.84
C ALA A 237 -1.26 -7.20 4.37
N SER A 238 -2.08 -7.82 3.51
CA SER A 238 -3.06 -8.84 3.93
C SER A 238 -2.69 -10.26 3.47
N LEU A 239 -1.39 -10.57 3.43
CA LEU A 239 -0.85 -11.89 3.08
C LEU A 239 -0.51 -12.67 4.37
N PHE A 240 -1.42 -13.54 4.81
CA PHE A 240 -1.37 -14.22 6.11
C PHE A 240 -0.67 -15.59 6.09
N PRO A 241 -0.02 -16.02 7.19
CA PRO A 241 0.59 -17.34 7.27
C PRO A 241 -0.44 -18.46 7.03
N GLY A 242 -0.11 -19.40 6.14
CA GLY A 242 -0.98 -20.55 5.82
C GLY A 242 -2.19 -20.23 4.93
N HIS A 243 -2.48 -18.95 4.65
CA HIS A 243 -3.54 -18.57 3.71
C HIS A 243 -3.05 -18.73 2.26
N PRO A 244 -3.83 -19.31 1.33
CA PRO A 244 -3.36 -19.62 -0.02
C PRO A 244 -2.91 -18.40 -0.83
N LEU A 245 -3.37 -17.19 -0.49
CA LEU A 245 -3.06 -15.94 -1.19
C LEU A 245 -1.57 -15.58 -1.20
N VAL A 246 -0.76 -16.13 -0.28
CA VAL A 246 0.73 -16.01 -0.34
C VAL A 246 1.33 -16.64 -1.61
N ASN A 247 0.58 -17.54 -2.25
CA ASN A 247 0.97 -18.21 -3.48
C ASN A 247 0.42 -17.54 -4.75
N GLU A 248 -0.26 -16.40 -4.64
CA GLU A 248 -0.61 -15.58 -5.81
C GLU A 248 0.68 -15.07 -6.48
N LYS A 249 0.75 -15.20 -7.82
CA LYS A 249 1.93 -14.90 -8.65
C LYS A 249 1.61 -14.16 -9.95
N GLU A 250 0.34 -14.05 -10.33
CA GLU A 250 -0.09 -13.49 -11.62
C GLU A 250 -0.72 -12.10 -11.44
N ARG A 251 -1.64 -11.95 -10.47
CA ARG A 251 -2.31 -10.67 -10.19
C ARG A 251 -1.34 -9.64 -9.61
N TRP A 252 -1.60 -8.35 -9.87
CA TRP A 252 -0.87 -7.24 -9.24
C TRP A 252 -1.50 -6.90 -7.88
N VAL A 253 -2.83 -6.78 -7.89
CA VAL A 253 -3.66 -6.55 -6.71
C VAL A 253 -4.67 -7.68 -6.62
N THR A 254 -4.91 -8.18 -5.43
CA THR A 254 -5.90 -9.22 -5.16
C THR A 254 -6.67 -8.89 -3.88
N PHE A 255 -7.61 -9.75 -3.51
CA PHE A 255 -8.49 -9.56 -2.36
C PHE A 255 -8.54 -10.81 -1.49
N ILE A 256 -8.98 -10.62 -0.25
CA ILE A 256 -9.26 -11.67 0.73
C ILE A 256 -10.63 -11.36 1.37
N LYS A 257 -11.45 -12.38 1.64
CA LYS A 257 -12.77 -12.24 2.29
C LYS A 257 -12.89 -12.95 3.63
N ASP A 258 -11.87 -13.73 3.96
CA ASP A 258 -11.76 -14.62 5.10
C ASP A 258 -10.48 -14.31 5.90
N SER A 259 -10.07 -13.02 5.95
CA SER A 259 -8.92 -12.60 6.75
C SER A 259 -9.07 -13.08 8.19
N PRO A 260 -8.04 -13.77 8.77
CA PRO A 260 -8.09 -14.27 10.14
C PRO A 260 -8.08 -13.14 11.20
N LYS A 261 -8.09 -11.88 10.75
CA LYS A 261 -8.16 -10.68 11.59
C LYS A 261 -9.25 -9.75 11.06
N PRO A 262 -10.12 -9.19 11.92
CA PRO A 262 -11.15 -8.27 11.49
C PRO A 262 -10.54 -6.96 10.92
N PRO A 263 -11.25 -6.25 10.04
CA PRO A 263 -12.37 -6.76 9.24
C PRO A 263 -11.91 -7.85 8.25
N PRO A 264 -12.80 -8.78 7.85
CA PRO A 264 -12.44 -9.98 7.10
C PRO A 264 -12.20 -9.71 5.61
N GLU A 265 -12.86 -8.69 5.03
CA GLU A 265 -12.68 -8.27 3.64
C GLU A 265 -11.57 -7.23 3.50
N ARG A 266 -10.58 -7.51 2.64
CA ARG A 266 -9.41 -6.66 2.41
C ARG A 266 -8.89 -6.76 0.98
N ILE A 267 -8.23 -5.69 0.53
CA ILE A 267 -7.47 -5.59 -0.71
C ILE A 267 -5.98 -5.65 -0.36
N THR A 268 -5.16 -6.28 -1.21
CA THR A 268 -3.72 -6.39 -0.99
C THR A 268 -2.94 -6.46 -2.29
N PHE A 269 -1.75 -5.87 -2.30
CA PHE A 269 -0.70 -6.23 -3.25
C PHE A 269 -0.30 -7.68 -3.05
N THR A 270 0.10 -8.29 -4.15
CA THR A 270 0.67 -9.64 -4.20
C THR A 270 2.18 -9.59 -3.99
N PHE A 271 2.80 -10.71 -3.63
CA PHE A 271 4.27 -10.77 -3.50
C PHE A 271 5.05 -10.32 -4.75
N PRO A 272 4.63 -10.65 -5.99
CA PRO A 272 5.25 -10.08 -7.19
C PRO A 272 5.35 -8.55 -7.18
N VAL A 273 4.28 -7.83 -6.81
CA VAL A 273 4.29 -6.36 -6.76
C VAL A 273 5.13 -5.82 -5.60
N ILE A 274 5.02 -6.43 -4.42
CA ILE A 274 5.84 -6.06 -3.25
C ILE A 274 7.33 -6.19 -3.62
N ASN A 275 7.73 -7.37 -4.10
CA ASN A 275 9.12 -7.72 -4.39
C ASN A 275 9.71 -7.05 -5.63
N SER A 276 8.88 -6.44 -6.49
CA SER A 276 9.36 -5.65 -7.65
C SER A 276 9.73 -4.21 -7.30
N SER A 277 9.58 -3.81 -6.04
CA SER A 277 9.94 -2.48 -5.57
C SER A 277 11.46 -2.34 -5.43
N ALA A 278 11.97 -1.13 -5.64
CA ALA A 278 13.37 -0.82 -5.47
C ALA A 278 13.81 -1.00 -4.00
N TYR A 279 13.18 -0.22 -3.11
CA TYR A 279 13.48 -0.22 -1.68
C TYR A 279 12.28 -0.69 -0.86
N ILE A 280 12.55 -1.47 0.20
CA ILE A 280 11.57 -1.80 1.24
C ILE A 280 12.17 -1.50 2.61
N ALA A 281 11.47 -0.68 3.39
CA ALA A 281 11.70 -0.55 4.82
C ALA A 281 10.63 -1.32 5.59
N LEU A 282 11.03 -2.40 6.28
CA LEU A 282 10.16 -3.06 7.25
C LEU A 282 10.28 -2.35 8.60
N VAL A 283 9.22 -1.69 9.02
CA VAL A 283 9.17 -0.93 10.27
C VAL A 283 8.43 -1.74 11.32
N VAL A 284 9.17 -2.25 12.30
CA VAL A 284 8.66 -3.17 13.32
C VAL A 284 9.06 -2.67 14.71
N VAL A 285 8.04 -2.41 15.53
CA VAL A 285 8.15 -1.65 16.78
C VAL A 285 7.39 -2.38 17.89
N GLY A 286 7.97 -2.41 19.08
CA GLY A 286 7.36 -2.87 20.33
C GLY A 286 7.48 -4.37 20.61
N ALA A 287 7.51 -4.72 21.90
CA ALA A 287 7.78 -6.08 22.38
C ALA A 287 6.83 -7.15 21.80
N GLY A 288 5.59 -6.78 21.47
CA GLY A 288 4.59 -7.67 20.85
C GLY A 288 4.92 -8.17 19.44
N LYS A 289 6.09 -7.79 18.88
CA LYS A 289 6.62 -8.31 17.61
C LYS A 289 7.84 -9.22 17.79
N SER A 290 8.44 -9.23 18.98
CA SER A 290 9.78 -9.78 19.23
C SER A 290 9.94 -11.25 18.82
N GLU A 291 9.05 -12.14 19.28
CA GLU A 291 9.09 -13.57 18.91
C GLU A 291 9.04 -13.81 17.39
N VAL A 292 8.28 -12.98 16.67
CA VAL A 292 8.16 -13.08 15.21
C VAL A 292 9.37 -12.50 14.50
N VAL A 293 9.96 -11.41 15.02
CA VAL A 293 11.23 -10.86 14.54
C VAL A 293 12.37 -11.88 14.72
N GLY A 294 12.44 -12.51 15.91
CA GLY A 294 13.36 -13.61 16.21
C GLY A 294 13.18 -14.79 15.24
N LYS A 295 11.94 -15.23 14.99
CA LYS A 295 11.66 -16.29 14.01
C LYS A 295 11.97 -15.89 12.56
N ALA A 296 11.72 -14.64 12.19
CA ALA A 296 11.89 -14.16 10.82
C ALA A 296 13.36 -13.99 10.42
N LEU A 297 14.15 -13.38 11.31
CA LEU A 297 15.56 -13.05 11.09
C LEU A 297 16.55 -14.07 11.69
N GLY A 298 16.06 -14.99 12.52
CA GLY A 298 16.87 -16.00 13.20
C GLY A 298 17.38 -17.11 12.28
N ASN A 299 18.35 -17.86 12.80
CA ASN A 299 19.04 -18.93 12.07
C ASN A 299 18.21 -20.22 11.94
N GLU A 300 17.13 -20.36 12.70
CA GLU A 300 16.27 -21.54 12.64
C GLU A 300 15.66 -21.72 11.23
N LYS A 301 15.70 -22.96 10.73
CA LYS A 301 15.06 -23.34 9.46
C LYS A 301 13.67 -23.88 9.77
N SER A 302 12.65 -23.02 9.72
CA SER A 302 11.25 -23.47 9.75
C SER A 302 10.81 -23.89 8.35
N SER A 303 10.11 -25.03 8.22
CA SER A 303 9.50 -25.45 6.95
C SER A 303 8.36 -24.53 6.51
N ASN A 304 7.71 -23.86 7.48
CA ASN A 304 6.62 -22.92 7.26
C ASN A 304 7.17 -21.50 7.36
N LEU A 305 7.65 -20.98 6.22
CA LEU A 305 8.08 -19.58 6.10
C LEU A 305 6.95 -18.63 6.49
N LEU A 306 7.30 -17.58 7.24
CA LEU A 306 6.39 -16.47 7.48
C LEU A 306 6.26 -15.62 6.21
N PRO A 307 5.09 -15.01 5.93
CA PRO A 307 4.93 -14.08 4.80
C PRO A 307 5.99 -12.98 4.76
N VAL A 308 6.41 -12.45 5.91
CA VAL A 308 7.51 -11.47 5.99
C VAL A 308 8.86 -11.98 5.47
N GLN A 309 9.13 -13.29 5.54
CA GLN A 309 10.34 -13.92 5.00
C GLN A 309 10.25 -14.17 3.48
N MET A 310 9.09 -13.92 2.87
CA MET A 310 8.88 -13.98 1.42
C MET A 310 9.06 -12.60 0.76
N VAL A 311 9.26 -11.54 1.56
CA VAL A 311 9.57 -10.19 1.07
C VAL A 311 11.04 -10.14 0.64
N SER A 312 11.27 -9.76 -0.61
CA SER A 312 12.60 -9.65 -1.22
C SER A 312 12.55 -8.61 -2.35
N PRO A 313 12.80 -7.31 -2.06
CA PRO A 313 12.85 -6.27 -3.09
C PRO A 313 14.05 -6.46 -4.03
N GLU A 314 14.07 -5.66 -5.10
CA GLU A 314 15.12 -5.75 -6.12
C GLU A 314 16.46 -5.19 -5.65
N ASP A 315 16.45 -4.00 -5.04
CA ASP A 315 17.66 -3.25 -4.72
C ASP A 315 18.02 -3.41 -3.22
N GLU A 316 17.18 -2.94 -2.29
CA GLU A 316 17.49 -2.98 -0.85
C GLU A 316 16.27 -3.26 0.05
N MET A 317 16.47 -4.11 1.05
CA MET A 317 15.56 -4.33 2.18
C MET A 317 16.25 -3.91 3.48
N ILE A 318 15.65 -3.03 4.27
CA ILE A 318 16.10 -2.70 5.63
C ILE A 318 15.01 -3.02 6.64
N TRP A 319 15.38 -3.72 7.71
CA TRP A 319 14.55 -3.83 8.92
C TRP A 319 14.86 -2.69 9.89
N PHE A 320 13.91 -1.79 10.09
CA PHE A 320 13.93 -0.77 11.15
C PHE A 320 13.26 -1.36 12.38
N LEU A 321 14.06 -1.65 13.42
CA LEU A 321 13.62 -2.30 14.66
C LEU A 321 13.86 -1.38 15.85
N ASP A 322 12.90 -1.29 16.77
CA ASP A 322 13.24 -0.82 18.12
C ASP A 322 13.79 -1.97 18.96
N LYS A 323 14.46 -1.63 20.07
CA LYS A 323 15.07 -2.58 21.01
C LYS A 323 14.07 -3.61 21.56
N GLU A 324 12.81 -3.23 21.71
CA GLU A 324 11.76 -4.16 22.16
C GLU A 324 11.42 -5.20 21.07
N ALA A 325 11.21 -4.78 19.83
CA ALA A 325 10.99 -5.68 18.70
C ALA A 325 12.23 -6.54 18.40
N ALA A 326 13.44 -6.03 18.68
CA ALA A 326 14.70 -6.75 18.54
C ALA A 326 15.05 -7.67 19.72
N SER A 327 14.27 -7.71 20.80
CA SER A 327 14.63 -8.38 22.08
C SER A 327 14.74 -9.92 22.03
N LYS A 328 14.54 -10.54 20.86
CA LYS A 328 14.64 -11.99 20.59
C LYS A 328 15.57 -12.32 19.41
N LEU A 329 16.45 -11.39 19.04
CA LEU A 329 17.52 -11.56 18.05
C LEU A 329 18.85 -12.03 18.68
#